data_AF-A0A8T6F112-F1
#
_entry.id   AF-A0A8T6F112-F1
#
_cell.length_a   1.000
_cell.length_b   1.000
_cell.length_c   1.000
_cell.angle_alpha   90.00
_cell.angle_beta   90.00
_cell.angle_gamma   90.00
#
_symmetry.space_group_name_H-M   'P 1'
#
loop_
_entity.id
_entity.type
_entity.pdbx_description
1 polymer ?
#
loop_
_entity_poly.entity_id
_entity_poly.type
_entity_poly.pdbx_seq_one_letter_code
_entity_poly.pdbx_strand_id
1 'polypeptide(L)'
;MANRNADATLKIASMSFLQTLEEEDNEVLDIMNQIVRSSDKPTVERLFSDEVVTSNAAGEAVSTVVLADLRLRNPNASATIQSIPWVTDGLEPSEIAGVLALWRIANWPDSLLEEIVRKPWVQDGLVEKEWTAIDLLETIVSRGRNLGSVGYSSHYRYALTMPGKPFMETIEGIDIALLESIDRLLQTELRERPDLLSVLLESDKTETEERLITLPLAGEVTLSVVWPADLEPDLQYHDGVSVSDTMDIMEQAVRANEEFMGFAFPKQHAIILIYDINERYRGSGDEDSFITVDPEVSDHPEVIIHEVAHTYWSLEFRWITEGGANIVTSAIRGNISTSPPSSCLSFNNVHDFVRLFQDDFNRYDPCNYTLGEALFSELHTSLGEEAFRQSFSDLYTIITKQVIREECRGIDRGVCYVKAAFVEGLPPDKAAIAEEIINRRYYGTSQ
;
A
#
# COMPACT_ATOMS: atom_id res chain seq x y z
N MET A 1 -23.96 30.67 2.97
CA MET A 1 -22.56 30.28 2.68
C MET A 1 -21.95 31.11 1.54
N ALA A 2 -22.62 31.32 0.40
CA ALA A 2 -22.08 32.07 -0.75
C ALA A 2 -21.45 33.45 -0.42
N ASN A 3 -22.08 34.31 0.40
CA ASN A 3 -21.52 35.63 0.74
C ASN A 3 -20.33 35.59 1.73
N ARG A 4 -20.14 34.51 2.51
CA ARG A 4 -18.97 34.42 3.42
C ARG A 4 -17.68 34.22 2.64
N ASN A 5 -17.75 33.45 1.56
CA ASN A 5 -16.57 33.10 0.77
C ASN A 5 -16.09 34.28 -0.07
N ALA A 6 -17.00 35.14 -0.55
CA ALA A 6 -16.64 36.27 -1.42
C ALA A 6 -15.70 37.29 -0.75
N ASP A 7 -15.97 37.71 0.49
CA ASP A 7 -15.12 38.67 1.21
C ASP A 7 -13.73 38.09 1.53
N ALA A 8 -13.68 36.82 1.91
CA ALA A 8 -12.43 36.10 2.18
C ALA A 8 -11.60 35.93 0.91
N THR A 9 -12.20 35.48 -0.19
CA THR A 9 -11.53 35.34 -1.49
C THR A 9 -10.97 36.67 -2.00
N LEU A 10 -11.72 37.78 -1.84
CA LEU A 10 -11.22 39.11 -2.22
C LEU A 10 -10.02 39.55 -1.38
N LYS A 11 -10.02 39.26 -0.07
CA LYS A 11 -8.86 39.52 0.81
C LYS A 11 -7.65 38.68 0.42
N ILE A 12 -7.85 37.37 0.21
CA ILE A 12 -6.79 36.45 -0.25
C ILE A 12 -6.18 36.98 -1.55
N ALA A 13 -7.02 37.29 -2.56
CA ALA A 13 -6.58 37.81 -3.86
C ALA A 13 -5.85 39.17 -3.79
N SER A 14 -5.95 39.89 -2.66
CA SER A 14 -5.26 41.17 -2.45
C SER A 14 -3.93 41.05 -1.69
N MET A 15 -3.54 39.84 -1.28
CA MET A 15 -2.29 39.61 -0.56
C MET A 15 -1.10 39.76 -1.50
N SER A 16 -0.01 40.35 -1.00
CA SER A 16 1.13 40.76 -1.81
C SER A 16 1.93 39.60 -2.41
N PHE A 17 1.85 38.40 -1.82
CA PHE A 17 2.60 37.24 -2.30
C PHE A 17 2.03 36.62 -3.58
N LEU A 18 0.73 36.77 -3.81
CA LEU A 18 0.09 36.33 -5.05
C LEU A 18 0.51 37.14 -6.29
N GLN A 19 1.41 38.13 -6.13
CA GLN A 19 2.00 38.88 -7.24
C GLN A 19 3.06 38.08 -7.99
N THR A 20 3.64 37.06 -7.36
CA THR A 20 4.69 36.19 -7.93
C THR A 20 4.30 34.75 -7.68
N LEU A 21 3.23 34.26 -8.35
CA LEU A 21 2.74 32.89 -8.19
C LEU A 21 3.85 31.85 -8.44
N GLU A 22 4.44 31.39 -7.35
CA GLU A 22 5.35 30.26 -7.30
C GLU A 22 4.58 29.00 -6.87
N GLU A 23 5.19 27.81 -6.98
CA GLU A 23 4.53 26.55 -6.65
C GLU A 23 4.05 26.51 -5.18
N GLU A 24 4.83 27.10 -4.27
CA GLU A 24 4.54 27.25 -2.85
C GLU A 24 3.28 28.10 -2.58
N ASP A 25 2.93 29.03 -3.47
CA ASP A 25 1.75 29.89 -3.29
C ASP A 25 0.44 29.10 -3.45
N ASN A 26 0.43 28.03 -4.24
CA ASN A 26 -0.76 27.18 -4.40
C ASN A 26 -1.09 26.45 -3.10
N GLU A 27 -0.07 25.97 -2.38
CA GLU A 27 -0.26 25.29 -1.10
C GLU A 27 -0.81 26.25 -0.03
N VAL A 28 -0.27 27.47 0.06
CA VAL A 28 -0.79 28.53 0.92
C VAL A 28 -2.25 28.83 0.61
N LEU A 29 -2.60 28.97 -0.68
CA LEU A 29 -3.98 29.21 -1.11
C LEU A 29 -4.92 28.06 -0.72
N ASP A 30 -4.48 26.81 -0.86
CA ASP A 30 -5.28 25.64 -0.50
C ASP A 30 -5.52 25.56 1.01
N ILE A 31 -4.50 25.84 1.82
CA ILE A 31 -4.62 25.92 3.28
C ILE A 31 -5.57 27.05 3.69
N MET A 32 -5.41 28.24 3.12
CA MET A 32 -6.29 29.37 3.41
C MET A 32 -7.73 29.06 3.01
N ASN A 33 -7.94 28.39 1.88
CA ASN A 33 -9.26 27.92 1.46
C ASN A 33 -9.83 26.87 2.44
N GLN A 34 -9.00 25.95 2.94
CA GLN A 34 -9.39 24.96 3.95
C GLN A 34 -9.81 25.66 5.26
N ILE A 35 -9.04 26.64 5.74
CA ILE A 35 -9.36 27.44 6.94
C ILE A 35 -10.68 28.19 6.74
N VAL A 36 -10.89 28.83 5.59
CA VAL A 36 -12.14 29.56 5.28
C VAL A 36 -13.35 28.63 5.32
N ARG A 37 -13.19 27.36 4.89
CA ARG A 37 -14.26 26.35 4.89
C ARG A 37 -14.53 25.77 6.28
N SER A 38 -13.50 25.60 7.10
CA SER A 38 -13.60 24.94 8.41
C SER A 38 -13.88 25.89 9.58
N SER A 39 -13.59 27.18 9.43
CA SER A 39 -13.63 28.16 10.53
C SER A 39 -14.84 29.10 10.48
N ASP A 40 -15.16 29.69 11.63
CA ASP A 40 -16.16 30.76 11.70
C ASP A 40 -15.64 32.08 11.07
N LYS A 41 -16.58 32.93 10.62
CA LYS A 41 -16.25 34.20 9.96
C LYS A 41 -15.36 35.12 10.83
N PRO A 42 -15.65 35.37 12.12
CA PRO A 42 -14.76 36.15 12.98
C PRO A 42 -13.32 35.64 13.05
N THR A 43 -13.11 34.32 13.06
CA THR A 43 -11.77 33.72 13.07
C THR A 43 -11.03 33.98 11.76
N VAL A 44 -11.69 33.76 10.62
CA VAL A 44 -11.13 34.09 9.29
C VAL A 44 -10.81 35.58 9.16
N GLU A 45 -11.69 36.46 9.64
CA GLU A 45 -11.47 37.91 9.59
C GLU A 45 -10.27 38.34 10.44
N ARG A 46 -10.08 37.74 11.63
CA ARG A 46 -8.91 38.00 12.48
C ARG A 46 -7.63 37.48 11.83
N LEU A 47 -7.63 36.27 11.29
CA LEU A 47 -6.48 35.69 10.61
C LEU A 47 -6.00 36.56 9.45
N PHE A 48 -6.90 36.99 8.57
CA PHE A 48 -6.55 37.82 7.42
C PHE A 48 -6.36 39.30 7.74
N SER A 49 -6.45 39.67 9.01
CA SER A 49 -6.04 40.99 9.51
C SER A 49 -4.74 40.92 10.31
N ASP A 50 -4.15 39.72 10.45
CA ASP A 50 -2.88 39.52 11.14
C ASP A 50 -1.74 40.00 10.25
N GLU A 51 -0.96 40.95 10.77
CA GLU A 51 0.14 41.58 10.02
C GLU A 51 1.13 40.52 9.55
N VAL A 52 1.41 39.49 10.36
CA VAL A 52 2.37 38.44 10.02
C VAL A 52 1.89 37.63 8.81
N VAL A 53 0.60 37.28 8.77
CA VAL A 53 -0.02 36.58 7.63
C VAL A 53 -0.02 37.44 6.36
N THR A 54 -0.23 38.75 6.50
CA THR A 54 -0.32 39.64 5.33
C THR A 54 1.02 40.17 4.82
N SER A 55 2.10 40.09 5.61
CA SER A 55 3.39 40.72 5.29
C SER A 55 4.54 39.74 5.03
N ASN A 56 4.47 38.50 5.52
CA ASN A 56 5.64 37.61 5.63
C ASN A 56 5.52 36.35 4.74
N ALA A 57 5.61 36.52 3.42
CA ALA A 57 5.14 35.50 2.49
C ALA A 57 6.20 35.00 1.48
N ALA A 58 7.45 34.89 1.90
CA ALA A 58 8.46 34.17 1.14
C ALA A 58 9.01 33.01 2.01
N GLY A 59 8.91 31.77 1.51
CA GLY A 59 9.43 30.54 2.12
C GLY A 59 8.67 29.99 3.35
N GLU A 60 8.28 30.85 4.30
CA GLU A 60 7.65 30.44 5.57
C GLU A 60 6.15 30.80 5.67
N ALA A 61 5.54 31.16 4.54
CA ALA A 61 4.16 31.62 4.47
C ALA A 61 3.17 30.58 5.00
N VAL A 62 3.41 29.31 4.63
CA VAL A 62 2.60 28.15 5.03
C VAL A 62 2.54 28.03 6.55
N SER A 63 3.68 27.82 7.22
CA SER A 63 3.73 27.63 8.68
C SER A 63 3.19 28.85 9.43
N THR A 64 3.46 30.06 8.95
CA THR A 64 2.94 31.31 9.52
C THR A 64 1.41 31.33 9.53
N VAL A 65 0.77 31.06 8.39
CA VAL A 65 -0.70 31.04 8.26
C VAL A 65 -1.30 29.98 9.19
N VAL A 66 -0.69 28.80 9.20
CA VAL A 66 -1.16 27.62 9.91
C VAL A 66 -1.07 27.82 11.43
N LEU A 67 0.06 28.33 11.92
CA LEU A 67 0.26 28.65 13.34
C LEU A 67 -0.63 29.83 13.79
N ALA A 68 -0.83 30.84 12.93
CA ALA A 68 -1.74 31.94 13.24
C ALA A 68 -3.19 31.46 13.35
N ASP A 69 -3.62 30.53 12.49
CA ASP A 69 -4.92 29.88 12.58
C ASP A 69 -5.08 29.07 13.89
N LEU A 70 -4.08 28.25 14.26
CA LEU A 70 -4.11 27.52 15.53
C LEU A 70 -4.18 28.44 16.72
N ARG A 71 -3.40 29.52 16.74
CA ARG A 71 -3.43 30.50 17.83
C ARG A 71 -4.83 31.03 18.09
N LEU A 72 -5.65 31.15 17.03
CA LEU A 72 -7.03 31.62 17.13
C LEU A 72 -8.03 30.51 17.53
N ARG A 73 -7.83 29.27 17.08
CA ARG A 73 -8.77 28.14 17.29
C ARG A 73 -8.44 27.27 18.49
N ASN A 74 -7.17 26.92 18.66
CA ASN A 74 -6.63 26.11 19.73
C ASN A 74 -5.26 26.68 20.18
N PRO A 75 -5.26 27.70 21.06
CA PRO A 75 -4.03 28.37 21.49
C PRO A 75 -3.07 27.43 22.23
N ASN A 76 -3.57 26.38 22.88
CA ASN A 76 -2.75 25.38 23.53
C ASN A 76 -1.98 24.55 22.49
N ALA A 77 -2.65 24.01 21.47
CA ALA A 77 -2.00 23.30 20.38
C ALA A 77 -0.97 24.17 19.65
N SER A 78 -1.31 25.45 19.38
CA SER A 78 -0.36 26.41 18.82
C SER A 78 0.89 26.56 19.67
N ALA A 79 0.74 26.66 21.00
CA ALA A 79 1.87 26.79 21.92
C ALA A 79 2.69 25.50 22.00
N THR A 80 2.04 24.33 21.96
CA THR A 80 2.70 23.02 21.90
C THR A 80 3.56 22.89 20.65
N ILE A 81 3.03 23.20 19.47
CA ILE A 81 3.80 23.12 18.21
C ILE A 81 4.94 24.14 18.20
N GLN A 82 4.69 25.39 18.63
CA GLN A 82 5.75 26.42 18.73
C GLN A 82 6.84 26.10 19.78
N SER A 83 6.60 25.14 20.67
CA SER A 83 7.61 24.72 21.65
C SER A 83 8.64 23.76 21.07
N ILE A 84 8.41 23.24 19.86
CA ILE A 84 9.34 22.38 19.15
C ILE A 84 10.51 23.24 18.66
N PRO A 85 11.78 22.87 18.95
CA PRO A 85 12.94 23.75 18.69
C PRO A 85 13.02 24.29 17.26
N TRP A 86 12.84 23.42 16.28
CA TRP A 86 12.97 23.75 14.86
C TRP A 86 11.79 24.55 14.28
N VAL A 87 10.66 24.65 15.00
CA VAL A 87 9.49 25.40 14.49
C VAL A 87 9.75 26.91 14.39
N THR A 88 10.81 27.41 15.05
CA THR A 88 11.08 28.84 15.18
C THR A 88 12.46 29.30 14.70
N ASP A 89 13.31 28.39 14.25
CA ASP A 89 14.68 28.71 13.79
C ASP A 89 14.84 28.74 12.25
N GLY A 90 13.73 28.53 11.53
CA GLY A 90 13.62 28.57 10.08
C GLY A 90 13.37 27.17 9.53
N LEU A 91 12.31 27.01 8.73
CA LEU A 91 11.82 25.67 8.36
C LEU A 91 12.41 25.17 7.03
N GLU A 92 12.87 23.93 7.04
CA GLU A 92 13.15 23.15 5.83
C GLU A 92 11.85 22.59 5.21
N PRO A 93 11.85 22.16 3.93
CA PRO A 93 10.63 21.64 3.28
C PRO A 93 9.93 20.50 4.03
N SER A 94 10.70 19.54 4.58
CA SER A 94 10.15 18.45 5.41
C SER A 94 9.50 18.94 6.69
N GLU A 95 10.03 20.00 7.29
CA GLU A 95 9.52 20.59 8.53
C GLU A 95 8.25 21.41 8.26
N ILE A 96 8.15 22.08 7.10
CA ILE A 96 6.91 22.71 6.64
C ILE A 96 5.80 21.67 6.53
N ALA A 97 6.08 20.54 5.86
CA ALA A 97 5.13 19.42 5.76
C ALA A 97 4.75 18.86 7.14
N GLY A 98 5.73 18.76 8.05
CA GLY A 98 5.53 18.38 9.44
C GLY A 98 4.60 19.32 10.22
N VAL A 99 4.79 20.65 10.11
CA VAL A 99 3.90 21.64 10.75
C VAL A 99 2.48 21.52 10.23
N LEU A 100 2.32 21.26 8.93
CA LEU A 100 1.01 21.03 8.33
C LEU A 100 0.33 19.76 8.85
N ALA A 101 1.07 18.66 8.96
CA ALA A 101 0.55 17.43 9.53
C ALA A 101 0.16 17.62 11.00
N LEU A 102 1.02 18.25 11.81
CA LEU A 102 0.72 18.58 13.22
C LEU A 102 -0.49 19.52 13.37
N TRP A 103 -0.66 20.47 12.45
CA TRP A 103 -1.84 21.33 12.41
C TRP A 103 -3.13 20.58 12.14
N ARG A 104 -3.10 19.65 11.17
CA ARG A 104 -4.24 18.77 10.93
C ARG A 104 -4.51 17.92 12.18
N ILE A 105 -3.45 17.44 12.84
CA ILE A 105 -3.55 16.66 14.08
C ILE A 105 -4.15 17.46 15.23
N ALA A 106 -3.90 18.76 15.31
CA ALA A 106 -4.48 19.65 16.33
C ALA A 106 -6.02 19.78 16.27
N ASN A 107 -6.67 19.22 15.23
CA ASN A 107 -8.14 19.08 15.18
C ASN A 107 -8.66 17.84 15.92
N TRP A 108 -7.76 17.00 16.43
CA TRP A 108 -8.02 15.83 17.26
C TRP A 108 -7.82 16.16 18.76
N PRO A 109 -8.09 15.23 19.69
CA PRO A 109 -7.88 15.48 21.12
C PRO A 109 -6.44 15.90 21.40
N ASP A 110 -6.27 16.93 22.23
CA ASP A 110 -4.96 17.52 22.55
C ASP A 110 -3.93 16.47 22.99
N SER A 111 -4.37 15.37 23.63
CA SER A 111 -3.50 14.27 24.04
C SER A 111 -2.73 13.63 22.89
N LEU A 112 -3.33 13.52 21.68
CA LEU A 112 -2.66 12.95 20.51
C LEU A 112 -1.50 13.85 20.06
N LEU A 113 -1.76 15.15 19.93
CA LEU A 113 -0.74 16.13 19.57
C LEU A 113 0.39 16.16 20.60
N GLU A 114 0.03 16.19 21.89
CA GLU A 114 1.01 16.19 22.97
C GLU A 114 1.89 14.93 22.96
N GLU A 115 1.33 13.77 22.63
CA GLU A 115 2.06 12.52 22.58
C GLU A 115 3.04 12.48 21.40
N ILE A 116 2.60 12.90 20.21
CA ILE A 116 3.44 12.99 19.01
C ILE A 116 4.57 14.00 19.23
N VAL A 117 4.24 15.21 19.69
CA VAL A 117 5.24 16.27 19.88
C VAL A 117 6.30 15.88 20.91
N ARG A 118 5.99 15.02 21.89
CA ARG A 118 6.99 14.56 22.87
C ARG A 118 8.01 13.56 22.30
N LYS A 119 7.80 13.05 21.09
CA LYS A 119 8.70 12.06 20.51
C LYS A 119 10.08 12.65 20.22
N PRO A 120 11.18 11.94 20.55
CA PRO A 120 12.53 12.45 20.31
C PRO A 120 12.77 12.89 18.87
N TRP A 121 12.32 12.08 17.90
CA TRP A 121 12.41 12.34 16.45
C TRP A 121 11.53 13.50 15.96
N VAL A 122 10.58 13.99 16.77
CA VAL A 122 9.85 15.23 16.46
C VAL A 122 10.61 16.44 17.01
N GLN A 123 11.50 16.26 17.98
CA GLN A 123 12.16 17.36 18.69
C GLN A 123 13.49 17.79 18.06
N ASP A 124 14.13 16.93 17.26
CA ASP A 124 15.47 17.14 16.70
C ASP A 124 15.50 17.59 15.24
N GLY A 125 14.33 17.80 14.63
CA GLY A 125 14.15 18.16 13.22
C GLY A 125 13.42 17.05 12.49
N LEU A 126 12.65 17.36 11.44
CA LEU A 126 11.92 16.33 10.69
C LEU A 126 12.61 16.02 9.36
N VAL A 127 12.90 14.73 9.14
CA VAL A 127 13.22 14.21 7.80
C VAL A 127 11.97 13.70 7.08
N GLU A 128 12.13 13.31 5.81
CA GLU A 128 11.01 12.89 4.94
C GLU A 128 10.14 11.79 5.56
N LYS A 129 10.78 10.77 6.13
CA LYS A 129 10.08 9.64 6.76
C LYS A 129 9.27 10.09 7.98
N GLU A 130 9.83 10.93 8.83
CA GLU A 130 9.20 11.35 10.08
C GLU A 130 7.95 12.20 9.85
N TRP A 131 7.99 13.16 8.93
CA TRP A 131 6.76 13.91 8.62
C TRP A 131 5.73 13.03 7.92
N THR A 132 6.16 12.08 7.08
CA THR A 132 5.27 11.08 6.46
C THR A 132 4.56 10.24 7.52
N ALA A 133 5.25 9.83 8.59
CA ALA A 133 4.62 9.12 9.71
C ALA A 133 3.54 9.98 10.39
N ILE A 134 3.80 11.27 10.63
CA ILE A 134 2.81 12.19 11.22
C ILE A 134 1.58 12.32 10.29
N ASP A 135 1.79 12.44 8.98
CA ASP A 135 0.70 12.54 8.01
C ASP A 135 -0.15 11.27 7.92
N LEU A 136 0.50 10.09 7.95
CA LEU A 136 -0.19 8.80 8.01
C LEU A 136 -1.02 8.67 9.29
N LEU A 137 -0.47 9.06 10.44
CA LEU A 137 -1.23 9.07 11.70
C LEU A 137 -2.47 9.97 11.60
N GLU A 138 -2.35 11.16 11.02
CA GLU A 138 -3.51 12.03 10.80
C GLU A 138 -4.57 11.36 9.92
N THR A 139 -4.14 10.76 8.81
CA THR A 139 -5.01 10.05 7.87
C THR A 139 -5.76 8.90 8.57
N ILE A 140 -5.04 8.10 9.36
CA ILE A 140 -5.58 6.98 10.14
C ILE A 140 -6.64 7.49 11.15
N VAL A 141 -6.32 8.53 11.93
CA VAL A 141 -7.26 9.11 12.91
C VAL A 141 -8.50 9.68 12.20
N SER A 142 -8.30 10.36 11.08
CA SER A 142 -9.36 10.97 10.26
C SER A 142 -10.36 9.95 9.75
N ARG A 143 -9.85 8.84 9.21
CA ARG A 143 -10.68 7.72 8.72
C ARG A 143 -11.39 7.01 9.85
N GLY A 144 -10.69 6.76 10.96
CA GLY A 144 -11.29 6.18 12.17
C GLY A 144 -12.54 6.92 12.66
N ARG A 145 -12.57 8.26 12.52
CA ARG A 145 -13.75 9.07 12.84
C ARG A 145 -14.87 8.97 11.79
N ASN A 146 -14.54 9.00 10.51
CA ASN A 146 -15.54 9.02 9.42
C ASN A 146 -16.34 7.72 9.33
N LEU A 147 -15.83 6.61 9.86
CA LEU A 147 -16.53 5.32 9.96
C LEU A 147 -17.65 5.29 11.02
N GLY A 148 -17.90 6.41 11.73
CA GLY A 148 -18.75 6.50 12.91
C GLY A 148 -20.26 6.43 12.73
N SER A 149 -20.85 5.27 12.43
CA SER A 149 -22.31 5.09 12.58
C SER A 149 -22.82 3.95 13.48
N VAL A 150 -22.19 2.78 13.64
CA VAL A 150 -22.80 1.73 14.53
C VAL A 150 -21.82 0.79 15.29
N GLY A 151 -20.50 0.87 15.14
CA GLY A 151 -19.60 -0.09 15.83
C GLY A 151 -18.10 0.25 15.92
N TYR A 152 -17.69 1.46 15.55
CA TYR A 152 -16.31 1.75 15.14
C TYR A 152 -15.49 2.61 16.13
N SER A 153 -15.91 2.72 17.40
CA SER A 153 -15.16 3.48 18.41
C SER A 153 -13.76 2.92 18.71
N SER A 154 -13.49 1.66 18.34
CA SER A 154 -12.18 1.02 18.48
C SER A 154 -11.13 1.64 17.56
N HIS A 155 -11.43 1.89 16.28
CA HIS A 155 -10.49 2.45 15.30
C HIS A 155 -9.96 3.82 15.69
N TYR A 156 -10.86 4.70 16.11
CA TYR A 156 -10.48 6.00 16.64
C TYR A 156 -9.62 5.87 17.90
N ARG A 157 -9.92 4.91 18.80
CA ARG A 157 -9.08 4.64 19.97
C ARG A 157 -7.70 4.09 19.60
N TYR A 158 -7.63 3.22 18.61
CA TYR A 158 -6.37 2.66 18.10
C TYR A 158 -5.48 3.75 17.52
N ALA A 159 -6.04 4.61 16.68
CA ALA A 159 -5.32 5.74 16.12
C ALA A 159 -4.80 6.70 17.21
N LEU A 160 -5.55 6.87 18.30
CA LEU A 160 -5.12 7.67 19.46
C LEU A 160 -4.06 7.00 20.33
N THR A 161 -3.88 5.67 20.27
CA THR A 161 -2.85 4.96 21.05
C THR A 161 -1.61 4.62 20.22
N MET A 162 -1.64 4.81 18.91
CA MET A 162 -0.52 4.58 17.99
C MET A 162 0.75 5.34 18.40
N PRO A 163 0.71 6.65 18.72
CA PRO A 163 1.93 7.34 19.11
C PRO A 163 2.59 6.71 20.34
N GLY A 164 1.84 6.07 21.24
CA GLY A 164 2.38 5.42 22.43
C GLY A 164 3.03 4.07 22.18
N LYS A 165 3.09 3.60 20.93
CA LYS A 165 3.66 2.29 20.60
C LYS A 165 5.18 2.36 20.50
N PRO A 166 5.91 1.29 20.90
CA PRO A 166 7.37 1.21 20.82
C PRO A 166 7.94 1.47 19.43
N PHE A 167 7.26 1.01 18.37
CA PHE A 167 7.71 1.27 16.99
C PHE A 167 7.65 2.77 16.63
N MET A 168 6.94 3.60 17.40
CA MET A 168 6.90 5.06 17.25
C MET A 168 7.96 5.78 18.10
N GLU A 169 8.84 5.07 18.81
CA GLU A 169 9.97 5.70 19.54
C GLU A 169 11.10 6.14 18.60
N THR A 170 11.19 5.51 17.42
CA THR A 170 12.01 5.87 16.28
C THR A 170 11.13 5.86 15.02
N ILE A 171 11.57 6.47 13.91
CA ILE A 171 10.88 6.31 12.61
C ILE A 171 11.89 5.84 11.58
N GLU A 172 11.81 4.56 11.26
CA GLU A 172 12.59 3.89 10.24
C GLU A 172 11.70 3.50 9.04
N GLY A 173 12.28 2.81 8.05
CA GLY A 173 11.52 2.38 6.87
C GLY A 173 10.36 1.44 7.21
N ILE A 174 10.56 0.54 8.18
CA ILE A 174 9.54 -0.41 8.63
C ILE A 174 8.32 0.29 9.23
N ASP A 175 8.55 1.36 10.00
CA ASP A 175 7.48 2.06 10.72
C ASP A 175 6.53 2.74 9.73
N ILE A 176 7.06 3.29 8.64
CA ILE A 176 6.24 3.84 7.54
C ILE A 176 5.46 2.74 6.83
N ALA A 177 6.12 1.65 6.47
CA ALA A 177 5.45 0.52 5.83
C ALA A 177 4.33 -0.04 6.72
N LEU A 178 4.55 -0.12 8.04
CA LEU A 178 3.56 -0.54 9.02
C LEU A 178 2.39 0.45 9.14
N LEU A 179 2.67 1.76 9.19
CA LEU A 179 1.62 2.79 9.25
C LEU A 179 0.76 2.81 7.98
N GLU A 180 1.37 2.70 6.79
CA GLU A 180 0.63 2.59 5.53
C GLU A 180 -0.22 1.32 5.49
N SER A 181 0.32 0.22 6.00
CA SER A 181 -0.37 -1.06 6.11
C SER A 181 -1.60 -0.97 7.00
N ILE A 182 -1.45 -0.31 8.15
CA ILE A 182 -2.57 -0.01 9.06
C ILE A 182 -3.61 0.88 8.37
N ASP A 183 -3.16 1.91 7.67
CA ASP A 183 -4.04 2.82 6.92
C ASP A 183 -4.84 2.09 5.84
N ARG A 184 -4.22 1.15 5.11
CA ARG A 184 -4.90 0.32 4.10
C ARG A 184 -5.85 -0.68 4.72
N LEU A 185 -5.46 -1.36 5.81
CA LEU A 185 -6.38 -2.21 6.57
C LEU A 185 -7.64 -1.44 7.02
N LEU A 186 -7.47 -0.19 7.47
CA LEU A 186 -8.57 0.70 7.81
C LEU A 186 -9.50 1.02 6.63
N GLN A 187 -9.03 0.94 5.38
CA GLN A 187 -9.84 1.14 4.17
C GLN A 187 -10.58 -0.13 3.75
N THR A 188 -9.91 -1.28 3.76
CA THR A 188 -10.34 -2.48 3.04
C THR A 188 -10.97 -3.53 3.94
N GLU A 189 -10.33 -3.87 5.06
CA GLU A 189 -10.57 -5.14 5.75
C GLU A 189 -11.11 -5.02 7.17
N LEU A 190 -10.94 -3.88 7.86
CA LEU A 190 -11.35 -3.77 9.27
C LEU A 190 -12.87 -3.79 9.51
N ARG A 191 -13.67 -3.72 8.44
CA ARG A 191 -15.10 -4.03 8.52
C ARG A 191 -15.34 -5.49 8.93
N GLU A 192 -14.44 -6.36 8.52
CA GLU A 192 -14.55 -7.81 8.68
C GLU A 192 -13.59 -8.34 9.76
N ARG A 193 -12.49 -7.61 10.07
CA ARG A 193 -11.35 -8.11 10.87
C ARG A 193 -10.76 -7.08 11.88
N PRO A 194 -11.54 -6.56 12.85
CA PRO A 194 -11.08 -5.53 13.80
C PRO A 194 -9.97 -5.97 14.78
N ASP A 195 -9.69 -7.27 14.84
CA ASP A 195 -8.73 -7.98 15.68
C ASP A 195 -7.30 -7.97 15.11
N LEU A 196 -7.15 -7.93 13.78
CA LEU A 196 -5.84 -7.80 13.14
C LEU A 196 -5.13 -6.50 13.56
N LEU A 197 -5.89 -5.40 13.69
CA LEU A 197 -5.34 -4.12 14.14
C LEU A 197 -4.87 -4.17 15.60
N SER A 198 -5.51 -4.96 16.46
CA SER A 198 -5.00 -5.12 17.84
C SER A 198 -3.66 -5.84 17.87
N VAL A 199 -3.43 -6.83 16.99
CA VAL A 199 -2.14 -7.50 16.90
C VAL A 199 -1.07 -6.50 16.47
N LEU A 200 -1.23 -5.85 15.30
CA LEU A 200 -0.24 -4.91 14.79
C LEU A 200 0.13 -3.76 15.73
N LEU A 201 -0.81 -3.35 16.59
CA LEU A 201 -0.61 -2.24 17.50
C LEU A 201 -0.11 -2.65 18.88
N GLU A 202 -0.32 -3.88 19.33
CA GLU A 202 0.11 -4.32 20.66
C GLU A 202 1.50 -4.93 20.58
N SER A 203 2.52 -4.07 20.47
CA SER A 203 3.93 -4.43 20.40
C SER A 203 4.41 -5.38 21.51
N ASP A 204 3.80 -5.31 22.70
CA ASP A 204 4.08 -6.20 23.83
C ASP A 204 3.44 -7.59 23.67
N LYS A 205 2.59 -7.73 22.65
CA LYS A 205 1.94 -8.96 22.22
C LYS A 205 2.26 -9.31 20.77
N THR A 206 3.28 -8.72 20.19
CA THR A 206 3.80 -9.13 18.88
C THR A 206 5.28 -9.39 18.99
N GLU A 207 5.70 -10.47 18.38
CA GLU A 207 7.10 -10.74 18.11
C GLU A 207 7.40 -10.35 16.67
N THR A 208 8.67 -10.01 16.41
CA THR A 208 9.13 -9.64 15.06
C THR A 208 10.51 -10.20 14.84
N GLU A 209 10.69 -10.89 13.71
CA GLU A 209 12.01 -11.23 13.16
C GLU A 209 12.26 -10.34 11.94
N GLU A 210 13.43 -9.71 11.88
CA GLU A 210 13.84 -8.90 10.74
C GLU A 210 15.17 -9.38 10.15
N ARG A 211 15.29 -9.24 8.83
CA ARG A 211 16.50 -9.62 8.09
C ARG A 211 16.74 -8.69 6.91
N LEU A 212 17.89 -8.03 6.89
CA LEU A 212 18.36 -7.31 5.71
C LEU A 212 19.03 -8.29 4.75
N ILE A 213 18.54 -8.34 3.52
CA ILE A 213 19.14 -9.14 2.44
C ILE A 213 19.62 -8.24 1.30
N THR A 214 20.60 -8.72 0.54
CA THR A 214 21.00 -8.08 -0.72
C THR A 214 20.57 -8.96 -1.90
N LEU A 215 19.81 -8.37 -2.80
CA LEU A 215 19.32 -8.96 -4.04
C LEU A 215 20.16 -8.46 -5.23
N PRO A 216 20.40 -9.30 -6.25
CA PRO A 216 21.16 -8.91 -7.45
C PRO A 216 20.65 -7.68 -8.19
N LEU A 217 19.33 -7.47 -8.26
CA LEU A 217 18.72 -6.41 -9.06
C LEU A 217 18.16 -5.26 -8.20
N ALA A 218 17.48 -5.55 -7.08
CA ALA A 218 16.92 -4.52 -6.21
C ALA A 218 17.93 -3.88 -5.24
N GLY A 219 19.05 -4.55 -4.95
CA GLY A 219 19.97 -4.12 -3.91
C GLY A 219 19.49 -4.54 -2.53
N GLU A 220 19.53 -3.62 -1.56
CA GLU A 220 19.13 -3.92 -0.17
C GLU A 220 17.61 -4.00 -0.04
N VAL A 221 17.12 -5.10 0.54
CA VAL A 221 15.70 -5.34 0.84
C VAL A 221 15.58 -5.84 2.28
N THR A 222 14.70 -5.22 3.06
CA THR A 222 14.38 -5.66 4.43
C THR A 222 13.22 -6.64 4.39
N LEU A 223 13.37 -7.76 5.09
CA LEU A 223 12.33 -8.75 5.34
C LEU A 223 11.90 -8.65 6.80
N SER A 224 10.60 -8.65 7.05
CA SER A 224 10.06 -8.72 8.42
C SER A 224 8.95 -9.76 8.50
N VAL A 225 9.01 -10.63 9.52
CA VAL A 225 7.91 -11.54 9.88
C VAL A 225 7.38 -11.08 11.23
N VAL A 226 6.07 -10.84 11.32
CA VAL A 226 5.39 -10.35 12.51
C VAL A 226 4.32 -11.34 12.91
N TRP A 227 4.25 -11.70 14.19
CA TRP A 227 3.26 -12.66 14.71
C TRP A 227 2.85 -12.34 16.15
N PRO A 228 1.67 -12.79 16.61
CA PRO A 228 1.26 -12.63 18.01
C PRO A 228 2.23 -13.35 18.98
N ALA A 229 2.67 -12.67 20.03
CA ALA A 229 3.55 -13.25 21.06
C ALA A 229 2.85 -14.36 21.87
N ASP A 230 1.52 -14.32 21.93
CA ASP A 230 0.67 -15.33 22.57
C ASP A 230 0.11 -16.37 21.58
N LEU A 231 0.64 -16.44 20.35
CA LEU A 231 0.30 -17.50 19.40
C LEU A 231 0.43 -18.86 20.09
N GLU A 232 -0.59 -19.71 20.00
CA GLU A 232 -0.58 -20.98 20.75
C GLU A 232 0.68 -21.79 20.43
N PRO A 233 1.35 -22.45 21.39
CA PRO A 233 2.59 -23.20 21.14
C PRO A 233 2.47 -24.24 20.02
N ASP A 234 1.28 -24.84 19.85
CA ASP A 234 1.00 -25.81 18.80
C ASP A 234 0.86 -25.14 17.41
N LEU A 235 0.58 -23.84 17.35
CA LEU A 235 0.59 -23.00 16.14
C LEU A 235 1.95 -22.32 15.92
N GLN A 236 2.76 -22.13 16.97
CA GLN A 236 4.17 -21.76 16.84
C GLN A 236 5.03 -22.90 16.26
N TYR A 237 4.53 -24.13 16.34
CA TYR A 237 5.16 -25.36 15.87
C TYR A 237 4.16 -26.25 15.14
N HIS A 238 3.78 -25.87 13.92
CA HIS A 238 3.03 -26.78 13.06
C HIS A 238 4.00 -27.79 12.42
N ASP A 239 3.73 -29.09 12.56
CA ASP A 239 4.59 -30.18 12.06
C ASP A 239 6.10 -30.11 12.45
N GLY A 240 6.42 -29.41 13.54
CA GLY A 240 7.79 -29.24 14.04
C GLY A 240 8.59 -28.13 13.34
N VAL A 241 7.94 -27.32 12.52
CA VAL A 241 8.49 -26.14 11.86
C VAL A 241 8.12 -24.90 12.68
N SER A 242 9.10 -24.06 12.97
CA SER A 242 8.93 -22.87 13.79
C SER A 242 8.62 -21.64 12.93
N VAL A 243 8.05 -20.59 13.52
CA VAL A 243 7.91 -19.27 12.87
C VAL A 243 9.27 -18.74 12.32
N SER A 244 10.39 -19.15 12.90
CA SER A 244 11.73 -18.79 12.40
C SER A 244 12.00 -19.38 11.00
N ASP A 245 11.42 -20.53 10.67
CA ASP A 245 11.54 -21.12 9.34
C ASP A 245 10.73 -20.31 8.30
N THR A 246 9.68 -19.59 8.70
CA THR A 246 8.95 -18.66 7.81
C THR A 246 9.86 -17.58 7.27
N MET A 247 10.80 -17.04 8.08
CA MET A 247 11.77 -16.06 7.59
C MET A 247 12.70 -16.66 6.54
N ASP A 248 13.18 -17.89 6.75
CA ASP A 248 14.04 -18.58 5.78
C ASP A 248 13.29 -18.90 4.48
N ILE A 249 12.01 -19.29 4.57
CA ILE A 249 11.14 -19.50 3.41
C ILE A 249 10.90 -18.17 2.68
N MET A 250 10.63 -17.09 3.42
CA MET A 250 10.41 -15.74 2.87
C MET A 250 11.64 -15.24 2.11
N GLU A 251 12.84 -15.37 2.70
CA GLU A 251 14.09 -15.00 2.03
C GLU A 251 14.27 -15.79 0.72
N GLN A 252 14.06 -17.10 0.76
CA GLN A 252 14.13 -17.95 -0.44
C GLN A 252 13.10 -17.54 -1.48
N ALA A 253 11.86 -17.26 -1.07
CA ALA A 253 10.79 -16.83 -1.94
C ALA A 253 11.13 -15.50 -2.62
N VAL A 254 11.59 -14.49 -1.88
CA VAL A 254 11.94 -13.16 -2.43
C VAL A 254 13.09 -13.28 -3.43
N ARG A 255 14.15 -14.02 -3.09
CA ARG A 255 15.29 -14.26 -3.99
C ARG A 255 14.87 -14.99 -5.26
N ALA A 256 14.12 -16.08 -5.11
CA ALA A 256 13.69 -16.90 -6.24
C ALA A 256 12.69 -16.16 -7.15
N ASN A 257 11.83 -15.32 -6.58
CA ASN A 257 10.94 -14.46 -7.36
C ASN A 257 11.73 -13.40 -8.16
N GLU A 258 12.70 -12.72 -7.55
CA GLU A 258 13.56 -11.76 -8.27
C GLU A 258 14.31 -12.44 -9.41
N GLU A 259 14.92 -13.59 -9.12
CA GLU A 259 15.60 -14.38 -10.14
C GLU A 259 14.61 -14.72 -11.25
N PHE A 260 13.50 -15.39 -10.95
CA PHE A 260 12.51 -15.85 -11.93
C PHE A 260 12.02 -14.72 -12.84
N MET A 261 11.65 -13.59 -12.23
CA MET A 261 11.11 -12.42 -12.92
C MET A 261 12.14 -11.66 -13.74
N GLY A 262 13.43 -11.77 -13.43
CA GLY A 262 14.48 -11.02 -14.11
C GLY A 262 14.34 -9.49 -13.97
N PHE A 263 13.59 -9.04 -12.97
CA PHE A 263 13.37 -7.64 -12.60
C PHE A 263 13.79 -7.42 -11.16
N ALA A 264 14.16 -6.19 -10.81
CA ALA A 264 14.35 -5.82 -9.42
C ALA A 264 13.08 -6.10 -8.62
N PHE A 265 13.25 -6.70 -7.44
CA PHE A 265 12.17 -6.86 -6.48
C PHE A 265 11.48 -5.51 -6.23
N PRO A 266 10.15 -5.38 -6.41
CA PRO A 266 9.51 -4.06 -6.55
C PRO A 266 9.44 -3.25 -5.25
N LYS A 267 9.71 -3.87 -4.11
CA LYS A 267 9.58 -3.28 -2.77
C LYS A 267 10.93 -3.30 -2.06
N GLN A 268 11.26 -2.24 -1.33
CA GLN A 268 12.45 -2.22 -0.45
C GLN A 268 12.20 -2.93 0.88
N HIS A 269 10.93 -3.21 1.19
CA HIS A 269 10.49 -3.90 2.39
C HIS A 269 9.43 -4.95 2.01
N ALA A 270 9.64 -6.21 2.38
CA ALA A 270 8.60 -7.24 2.35
C ALA A 270 8.22 -7.62 3.79
N ILE A 271 6.93 -7.64 4.10
CA ILE A 271 6.41 -7.94 5.44
C ILE A 271 5.46 -9.14 5.36
N ILE A 272 5.65 -10.15 6.21
CA ILE A 272 4.68 -11.22 6.45
C ILE A 272 4.05 -11.02 7.83
N LEU A 273 2.72 -11.02 7.87
CA LEU A 273 1.92 -11.06 9.09
C LEU A 273 1.38 -12.48 9.26
N ILE A 274 1.88 -13.21 10.24
CA ILE A 274 1.32 -14.52 10.62
C ILE A 274 0.15 -14.25 11.56
N TYR A 275 -1.06 -14.52 11.10
CA TYR A 275 -2.29 -14.22 11.81
C TYR A 275 -3.41 -15.15 11.34
N ASP A 276 -4.24 -15.65 12.25
CA ASP A 276 -5.39 -16.50 11.91
C ASP A 276 -6.28 -15.75 10.92
N ILE A 277 -6.25 -16.21 9.66
CA ILE A 277 -6.93 -15.54 8.58
C ILE A 277 -8.29 -16.12 8.25
N ASN A 278 -9.02 -16.70 9.22
CA ASN A 278 -10.35 -17.29 9.02
C ASN A 278 -10.31 -18.46 8.01
N GLU A 279 -11.20 -19.44 8.16
CA GLU A 279 -11.17 -20.75 7.47
C GLU A 279 -11.17 -20.70 5.93
N ARG A 280 -11.37 -19.54 5.30
CA ARG A 280 -11.46 -19.40 3.84
C ARG A 280 -10.15 -19.14 3.12
N TYR A 281 -9.16 -18.53 3.78
CA TYR A 281 -7.91 -18.13 3.14
C TYR A 281 -6.73 -18.75 3.89
N ARG A 282 -5.66 -19.07 3.17
CA ARG A 282 -4.43 -19.63 3.72
C ARG A 282 -3.25 -18.65 3.63
N GLY A 283 -3.31 -17.76 2.64
CA GLY A 283 -2.56 -16.51 2.59
C GLY A 283 -3.40 -15.44 1.88
N SER A 284 -2.97 -14.19 2.01
CA SER A 284 -3.44 -13.07 1.20
C SER A 284 -2.34 -12.02 1.12
N GLY A 285 -1.77 -11.85 -0.06
CA GLY A 285 -0.93 -10.71 -0.41
C GLY A 285 -1.81 -9.47 -0.59
N ASP A 286 -1.71 -8.52 0.33
CA ASP A 286 -2.22 -7.18 0.06
C ASP A 286 -1.24 -6.50 -0.89
N GLU A 287 -1.74 -6.15 -2.07
CA GLU A 287 -0.99 -5.77 -3.27
C GLU A 287 0.07 -4.67 -3.04
N ASP A 288 -0.04 -3.92 -1.93
CA ASP A 288 0.87 -2.82 -1.60
C ASP A 288 1.48 -2.81 -0.19
N SER A 289 1.16 -3.76 0.69
CA SER A 289 1.40 -3.61 2.14
C SER A 289 2.25 -4.71 2.75
N PHE A 290 1.66 -5.89 2.83
CA PHE A 290 2.14 -7.03 3.58
C PHE A 290 1.42 -8.27 3.05
N ILE A 291 2.00 -9.40 3.38
CA ILE A 291 1.47 -10.71 3.11
C ILE A 291 0.88 -11.22 4.42
N THR A 292 -0.42 -11.53 4.45
CA THR A 292 -0.98 -12.26 5.59
C THR A 292 -0.91 -13.75 5.31
N VAL A 293 -0.57 -14.53 6.34
CA VAL A 293 -0.48 -15.98 6.26
C VAL A 293 -1.13 -16.59 7.48
N ASP A 294 -1.94 -17.62 7.27
CA ASP A 294 -2.49 -18.37 8.38
C ASP A 294 -1.36 -19.10 9.14
N PRO A 295 -1.35 -19.09 10.48
CA PRO A 295 -0.39 -19.85 11.27
C PRO A 295 -0.26 -21.31 10.83
N GLU A 296 -1.36 -21.97 10.44
CA GLU A 296 -1.38 -23.38 10.03
C GLU A 296 -0.62 -23.67 8.72
N VAL A 297 -0.30 -22.64 7.93
CA VAL A 297 0.45 -22.79 6.67
C VAL A 297 1.66 -21.86 6.58
N SER A 298 2.05 -21.25 7.70
CA SER A 298 3.21 -20.36 7.77
C SER A 298 4.54 -21.08 7.46
N ASP A 299 4.54 -22.40 7.54
CA ASP A 299 5.60 -23.33 7.17
C ASP A 299 5.47 -23.91 5.76
N HIS A 300 4.40 -23.61 5.02
CA HIS A 300 4.17 -24.11 3.66
C HIS A 300 4.87 -23.22 2.63
N PRO A 301 5.97 -23.66 1.99
CA PRO A 301 6.71 -22.81 1.06
C PRO A 301 5.88 -22.38 -0.14
N GLU A 302 4.94 -23.21 -0.62
CA GLU A 302 4.07 -22.81 -1.72
C GLU A 302 3.20 -21.60 -1.43
N VAL A 303 2.72 -21.44 -0.19
CA VAL A 303 1.87 -20.30 0.17
C VAL A 303 2.74 -19.05 0.19
N ILE A 304 3.88 -19.10 0.89
CA ILE A 304 4.78 -17.94 0.98
C ILE A 304 5.31 -17.53 -0.40
N ILE A 305 5.73 -18.48 -1.24
CA ILE A 305 6.22 -18.17 -2.59
C ILE A 305 5.11 -17.53 -3.44
N HIS A 306 3.88 -18.05 -3.33
CA HIS A 306 2.70 -17.51 -4.03
C HIS A 306 2.40 -16.08 -3.60
N GLU A 307 2.30 -15.83 -2.30
CA GLU A 307 1.99 -14.49 -1.79
C GLU A 307 3.13 -13.50 -2.06
N VAL A 308 4.40 -13.93 -2.01
CA VAL A 308 5.54 -13.10 -2.41
C VAL A 308 5.48 -12.78 -3.91
N ALA A 309 4.99 -13.69 -4.75
CA ALA A 309 4.84 -13.42 -6.19
C ALA A 309 3.83 -12.29 -6.47
N HIS A 310 2.83 -12.08 -5.61
CA HIS A 310 1.89 -10.95 -5.74
C HIS A 310 2.55 -9.57 -5.63
N THR A 311 3.79 -9.47 -5.13
CA THR A 311 4.57 -8.23 -5.19
C THR A 311 4.89 -7.77 -6.62
N TYR A 312 4.92 -8.70 -7.58
CA TYR A 312 4.95 -8.41 -9.01
C TYR A 312 3.55 -8.46 -9.64
N TRP A 313 2.68 -9.33 -9.13
CA TRP A 313 1.39 -9.64 -9.72
C TRP A 313 0.25 -9.07 -8.88
N SER A 314 -0.01 -7.78 -9.06
CA SER A 314 -1.22 -7.05 -8.61
C SER A 314 -1.84 -6.43 -9.85
N LEU A 315 -2.85 -7.09 -10.42
CA LEU A 315 -3.39 -6.71 -11.73
C LEU A 315 -4.91 -6.70 -11.73
N GLU A 316 -5.47 -5.88 -12.61
CA GLU A 316 -6.91 -5.81 -12.93
C GLU A 316 -7.46 -7.15 -13.47
N PHE A 317 -6.64 -8.17 -13.74
CA PHE A 317 -7.10 -9.44 -14.30
C PHE A 317 -6.77 -10.59 -13.36
N ARG A 318 -7.70 -10.93 -12.45
CA ARG A 318 -7.48 -11.97 -11.42
C ARG A 318 -6.90 -13.28 -11.95
N TRP A 319 -7.34 -13.78 -13.10
CA TRP A 319 -6.78 -15.02 -13.66
C TRP A 319 -5.30 -14.88 -14.08
N ILE A 320 -4.84 -13.68 -14.44
CA ILE A 320 -3.43 -13.38 -14.68
C ILE A 320 -2.72 -13.20 -13.34
N THR A 321 -3.31 -12.45 -12.41
CA THR A 321 -2.77 -12.20 -11.06
C THR A 321 -2.51 -13.51 -10.31
N GLU A 322 -3.55 -14.31 -10.10
CA GLU A 322 -3.49 -15.58 -9.36
C GLU A 322 -2.78 -16.66 -10.15
N GLY A 323 -3.07 -16.78 -11.45
CA GLY A 323 -2.41 -17.76 -12.31
C GLY A 323 -0.93 -17.48 -12.51
N GLY A 324 -0.55 -16.20 -12.51
CA GLY A 324 0.81 -15.70 -12.58
C GLY A 324 1.60 -16.04 -11.31
N ALA A 325 1.02 -15.76 -10.14
CA ALA A 325 1.60 -16.16 -8.86
C ALA A 325 1.75 -17.70 -8.77
N ASN A 326 0.73 -18.47 -9.18
CA ASN A 326 0.80 -19.93 -9.21
C ASN A 326 1.91 -20.46 -10.12
N ILE A 327 2.07 -19.95 -11.35
CA ILE A 327 3.12 -20.46 -12.24
C ILE A 327 4.51 -20.13 -11.71
N VAL A 328 4.71 -18.98 -11.07
CA VAL A 328 5.98 -18.63 -10.42
C VAL A 328 6.28 -19.63 -9.32
N THR A 329 5.31 -19.91 -8.45
CA THR A 329 5.42 -20.94 -7.40
C THR A 329 5.76 -22.30 -7.99
N SER A 330 5.04 -22.74 -9.01
CA SER A 330 5.24 -24.05 -9.65
C SER A 330 6.60 -24.17 -10.35
N ALA A 331 7.10 -23.07 -10.93
CA ALA A 331 8.41 -23.03 -11.56
C ALA A 331 9.54 -23.07 -10.52
N ILE A 332 9.46 -22.26 -9.45
CA ILE A 332 10.46 -22.23 -8.38
C ILE A 332 10.56 -23.58 -7.67
N ARG A 333 9.42 -24.26 -7.46
CA ARG A 333 9.39 -25.60 -6.85
C ARG A 333 9.76 -26.73 -7.81
N GLY A 334 9.85 -26.47 -9.12
CA GLY A 334 10.16 -27.47 -10.13
C GLY A 334 9.04 -28.48 -10.38
N ASN A 335 7.77 -28.10 -10.17
CA ASN A 335 6.59 -28.98 -10.27
C ASN A 335 5.51 -28.44 -11.23
N ILE A 336 5.93 -27.86 -12.36
CA ILE A 336 5.03 -27.34 -13.40
C ILE A 336 4.10 -28.43 -13.95
N SER A 337 2.79 -28.23 -13.80
CA SER A 337 1.73 -29.09 -14.35
C SER A 337 0.95 -28.35 -15.45
N THR A 338 0.79 -28.99 -16.61
CA THR A 338 -0.03 -28.46 -17.72
C THR A 338 -1.50 -28.91 -17.66
N SER A 339 -1.84 -29.77 -16.70
CA SER A 339 -3.20 -30.31 -16.54
C SER A 339 -4.03 -29.38 -15.66
N PRO A 340 -5.17 -28.87 -16.14
CA PRO A 340 -6.07 -28.12 -15.27
C PRO A 340 -6.62 -29.08 -14.19
N PRO A 341 -6.69 -28.66 -12.92
CA PRO A 341 -7.29 -29.46 -11.87
C PRO A 341 -8.79 -29.68 -12.10
N SER A 342 -9.30 -30.78 -11.54
CA SER A 342 -10.66 -31.26 -11.78
C SER A 342 -11.76 -30.33 -11.24
N SER A 343 -11.43 -29.39 -10.34
CA SER A 343 -12.36 -28.46 -9.72
C SER A 343 -12.96 -27.43 -10.69
N CYS A 344 -12.27 -27.14 -11.81
CA CYS A 344 -12.68 -26.12 -12.78
C CYS A 344 -13.18 -26.71 -14.11
N LEU A 345 -13.49 -28.01 -14.14
CA LEU A 345 -13.96 -28.71 -15.34
C LEU A 345 -15.28 -28.17 -15.92
N SER A 346 -16.04 -27.36 -15.17
CA SER A 346 -17.21 -26.66 -15.70
C SER A 346 -16.86 -25.57 -16.70
N PHE A 347 -15.62 -25.07 -16.70
CA PHE A 347 -15.11 -24.09 -17.65
C PHE A 347 -14.16 -24.76 -18.63
N ASN A 348 -14.48 -24.66 -19.93
CA ASN A 348 -13.62 -25.21 -20.97
C ASN A 348 -12.41 -24.32 -21.28
N ASN A 349 -12.47 -23.03 -20.90
CA ASN A 349 -11.49 -22.01 -21.24
C ASN A 349 -11.62 -20.78 -20.32
N VAL A 350 -10.61 -19.90 -20.34
CA VAL A 350 -10.57 -18.68 -19.53
C VAL A 350 -11.67 -17.68 -19.91
N HIS A 351 -12.01 -17.55 -21.19
CA HIS A 351 -13.00 -16.58 -21.67
C HIS A 351 -14.40 -16.86 -21.12
N ASP A 352 -14.83 -18.13 -21.10
CA ASP A 352 -16.11 -18.55 -20.55
C ASP A 352 -16.20 -18.22 -19.06
N PHE A 353 -15.11 -18.45 -18.32
CA PHE A 353 -14.99 -18.10 -16.91
C PHE A 353 -15.07 -16.58 -16.71
N VAL A 354 -14.19 -15.80 -17.37
CA VAL A 354 -14.16 -14.35 -17.24
C VAL A 354 -15.51 -13.73 -17.58
N ARG A 355 -16.17 -14.15 -18.67
CA ARG A 355 -17.48 -13.62 -19.08
C ARG A 355 -18.56 -13.84 -18.02
N LEU A 356 -18.53 -14.95 -17.30
CA LEU A 356 -19.53 -15.25 -16.26
C LEU A 356 -19.34 -14.43 -14.98
N PHE A 357 -18.13 -13.91 -14.75
CA PHE A 357 -17.78 -13.15 -13.54
C PHE A 357 -17.40 -11.69 -13.84
N GLN A 358 -17.66 -11.19 -15.05
CA GLN A 358 -17.40 -9.78 -15.43
C GLN A 358 -18.02 -8.77 -14.46
N ASP A 359 -19.18 -9.08 -13.89
CA ASP A 359 -19.92 -8.19 -12.97
C ASP A 359 -19.55 -8.39 -11.49
N ASP A 360 -18.77 -9.42 -11.14
CA ASP A 360 -18.43 -9.77 -9.76
C ASP A 360 -16.92 -9.97 -9.62
N PHE A 361 -16.19 -8.89 -9.88
CA PHE A 361 -14.73 -8.84 -9.79
C PHE A 361 -14.20 -9.23 -8.39
N ASN A 362 -15.04 -9.17 -7.36
CA ASN A 362 -14.67 -9.50 -5.98
C ASN A 362 -14.93 -10.95 -5.61
N ARG A 363 -15.53 -11.75 -6.51
CA ARG A 363 -15.77 -13.15 -6.21
C ARG A 363 -14.47 -13.93 -6.30
N TYR A 364 -13.98 -14.30 -5.12
CA TYR A 364 -12.95 -15.33 -4.99
C TYR A 364 -13.46 -16.65 -5.60
N ASP A 365 -12.76 -17.11 -6.63
CA ASP A 365 -13.02 -18.39 -7.29
C ASP A 365 -11.68 -19.09 -7.58
N PRO A 366 -11.49 -20.34 -7.09
CA PRO A 366 -10.28 -21.13 -7.34
C PRO A 366 -9.93 -21.32 -8.83
N CYS A 367 -10.87 -21.06 -9.74
CA CYS A 367 -10.61 -21.13 -11.17
C CYS A 367 -9.73 -20.00 -11.70
N ASN A 368 -9.60 -18.86 -11.01
CA ASN A 368 -8.63 -17.82 -11.37
C ASN A 368 -7.20 -18.37 -11.33
N TYR A 369 -6.83 -19.00 -10.22
CA TYR A 369 -5.53 -19.62 -10.00
C TYR A 369 -5.23 -20.66 -11.07
N THR A 370 -6.16 -21.61 -11.22
CA THR A 370 -5.88 -22.86 -11.93
C THR A 370 -5.99 -22.75 -13.44
N LEU A 371 -6.91 -21.93 -13.97
CA LEU A 371 -7.01 -21.70 -15.41
C LEU A 371 -5.85 -20.84 -15.92
N GLY A 372 -5.46 -19.81 -15.16
CA GLY A 372 -4.31 -18.98 -15.48
C GLY A 372 -2.99 -19.77 -15.40
N GLU A 373 -2.78 -20.53 -14.32
CA GLU A 373 -1.61 -21.41 -14.19
C GLU A 373 -1.54 -22.40 -15.34
N ALA A 374 -2.65 -23.07 -15.70
CA ALA A 374 -2.64 -24.05 -16.79
C ALA A 374 -2.27 -23.43 -18.15
N LEU A 375 -2.67 -22.18 -18.41
CA LEU A 375 -2.26 -21.44 -19.60
C LEU A 375 -0.76 -21.13 -19.56
N PHE A 376 -0.26 -20.59 -18.45
CA PHE A 376 1.15 -20.22 -18.33
C PHE A 376 2.09 -21.43 -18.26
N SER A 377 1.70 -22.50 -17.58
CA SER A 377 2.43 -23.78 -17.56
C SER A 377 2.62 -24.33 -18.98
N GLU A 378 1.59 -24.28 -19.82
CA GLU A 378 1.71 -24.77 -21.19
C GLU A 378 2.60 -23.87 -22.04
N LEU A 379 2.48 -22.54 -21.91
CA LEU A 379 3.42 -21.61 -22.54
C LEU A 379 4.86 -21.89 -22.09
N HIS A 380 5.08 -22.11 -20.80
CA HIS A 380 6.40 -22.42 -20.25
C HIS A 380 6.97 -23.71 -20.87
N THR A 381 6.21 -24.80 -20.84
CA THR A 381 6.64 -26.09 -21.39
C THR A 381 6.90 -26.02 -22.90
N SER A 382 6.07 -25.30 -23.66
CA SER A 382 6.16 -25.26 -25.12
C SER A 382 7.20 -24.28 -25.67
N LEU A 383 7.43 -23.16 -25.00
CA LEU A 383 8.39 -22.12 -25.45
C LEU A 383 9.81 -22.35 -24.92
N GLY A 384 9.92 -23.09 -23.81
CA GLY A 384 11.15 -23.24 -23.03
C GLY A 384 11.34 -22.08 -22.06
N GLU A 385 12.09 -22.35 -20.98
CA GLU A 385 12.25 -21.45 -19.83
C GLU A 385 12.70 -20.02 -20.23
N GLU A 386 13.75 -19.90 -21.04
CA GLU A 386 14.31 -18.59 -21.43
C GLU A 386 13.28 -17.70 -22.14
N ALA A 387 12.59 -18.24 -23.15
CA ALA A 387 11.61 -17.48 -23.92
C ALA A 387 10.35 -17.20 -23.11
N PHE A 388 9.95 -18.13 -22.24
CA PHE A 388 8.83 -17.91 -21.33
C PHE A 388 9.14 -16.78 -20.35
N ARG A 389 10.27 -16.85 -19.63
CA ARG A 389 10.65 -15.85 -18.63
C ARG A 389 10.73 -14.47 -19.26
N GLN A 390 11.40 -14.33 -20.41
CA GLN A 390 11.44 -13.05 -21.14
C GLN A 390 10.03 -12.52 -21.47
N SER A 391 9.15 -13.36 -22.02
CA SER A 391 7.78 -12.94 -22.36
C SER A 391 6.95 -12.61 -21.12
N PHE A 392 7.16 -13.32 -20.01
CA PHE A 392 6.46 -13.11 -18.75
C PHE A 392 6.92 -11.80 -18.08
N SER A 393 8.21 -11.49 -18.14
CA SER A 393 8.79 -10.19 -17.80
C SER A 393 8.22 -9.05 -18.67
N ASP A 394 8.07 -9.28 -19.98
CA ASP A 394 7.45 -8.31 -20.88
C ASP A 394 5.97 -8.08 -20.53
N LEU A 395 5.24 -9.12 -20.14
CA LEU A 395 3.87 -9.01 -19.65
C LEU A 395 3.79 -8.12 -18.41
N TYR A 396 4.65 -8.35 -17.42
CA TYR A 396 4.73 -7.49 -16.23
C TYR A 396 4.99 -6.02 -16.62
N THR A 397 5.89 -5.77 -17.56
CA THR A 397 6.21 -4.41 -18.05
C THR A 397 5.02 -3.74 -18.74
N ILE A 398 4.31 -4.47 -19.59
CA ILE A 398 3.14 -3.94 -20.32
C ILE A 398 2.06 -3.50 -19.34
N ILE A 399 1.81 -4.31 -18.31
CA ILE A 399 0.73 -4.07 -17.37
C ILE A 399 1.08 -2.95 -16.39
N THR A 400 2.29 -2.96 -15.81
CA THR A 400 2.73 -1.94 -14.84
C THR A 400 2.84 -0.55 -15.44
N LYS A 401 3.26 -0.43 -16.69
CA LYS A 401 3.31 0.87 -17.39
C LYS A 401 1.94 1.37 -17.83
N GLN A 402 0.87 0.59 -17.58
CA GLN A 402 -0.51 0.87 -17.98
C GLN A 402 -0.62 1.38 -19.42
N VAL A 403 0.20 0.84 -20.33
CA VAL A 403 0.19 1.27 -21.73
C VAL A 403 -1.13 0.78 -22.32
N ILE A 404 -2.16 1.64 -22.30
CA ILE A 404 -3.44 1.35 -22.93
C ILE A 404 -3.17 1.28 -24.42
N ARG A 405 -2.98 0.07 -24.94
CA ARG A 405 -2.82 -0.14 -26.38
C ARG A 405 -4.19 0.03 -27.02
N GLU A 406 -4.30 0.97 -27.96
CA GLU A 406 -5.56 1.25 -28.66
C GLU A 406 -6.14 0.00 -29.34
N GLU A 407 -5.27 -0.91 -29.78
CA GLU A 407 -5.62 -2.20 -30.38
C GLU A 407 -6.30 -3.18 -29.42
N CYS A 408 -6.18 -3.00 -28.09
CA CYS A 408 -6.93 -3.78 -27.11
C CYS A 408 -8.36 -3.29 -26.91
N ARG A 409 -8.78 -2.20 -27.58
CA ARG A 409 -10.12 -1.63 -27.43
C ARG A 409 -11.18 -2.57 -28.01
N GLY A 410 -12.10 -3.01 -27.16
CA GLY A 410 -13.20 -3.92 -27.55
C GLY A 410 -12.84 -5.40 -27.52
N ILE A 411 -11.64 -5.74 -27.04
CA ILE A 411 -11.21 -7.10 -26.71
C ILE A 411 -11.03 -7.16 -25.19
N ASP A 412 -11.10 -8.36 -24.61
CA ASP A 412 -10.64 -8.56 -23.23
C ASP A 412 -9.16 -8.11 -23.13
N ARG A 413 -8.91 -7.13 -22.25
CA ARG A 413 -7.60 -6.49 -22.12
C ARG A 413 -6.55 -7.47 -21.61
N GLY A 414 -6.93 -8.42 -20.75
CA GLY A 414 -6.02 -9.42 -20.19
C GLY A 414 -5.42 -10.30 -21.28
N VAL A 415 -6.26 -10.91 -22.14
CA VAL A 415 -5.74 -11.73 -23.26
C VAL A 415 -4.98 -10.89 -24.28
N CYS A 416 -5.37 -9.64 -24.49
CA CYS A 416 -4.64 -8.74 -25.38
C CYS A 416 -3.20 -8.50 -24.88
N TYR A 417 -3.02 -8.26 -23.58
CA TYR A 417 -1.69 -8.09 -22.97
C TYR A 417 -0.87 -9.37 -22.99
N VAL A 418 -1.49 -10.53 -22.74
CA VAL A 418 -0.80 -11.82 -22.87
C VAL A 418 -0.32 -12.05 -24.31
N LYS A 419 -1.14 -11.76 -25.32
CA LYS A 419 -0.72 -11.86 -26.73
C LYS A 419 0.40 -10.88 -27.06
N ALA A 420 0.28 -9.63 -26.62
CA ALA A 420 1.33 -8.63 -26.80
C ALA A 420 2.68 -9.13 -26.29
N ALA A 421 2.70 -9.69 -25.08
CA ALA A 421 3.91 -10.17 -24.44
C ALA A 421 4.47 -11.46 -25.06
N PHE A 422 3.60 -12.43 -25.36
CA PHE A 422 3.99 -13.77 -25.78
C PHE A 422 4.00 -14.00 -27.30
N VAL A 423 3.60 -13.03 -28.12
CA VAL A 423 3.57 -13.18 -29.60
C VAL A 423 4.46 -12.16 -30.29
N GLU A 424 4.37 -10.87 -29.95
CA GLU A 424 5.01 -9.81 -30.75
C GLU A 424 6.54 -9.78 -30.63
N GLY A 425 7.10 -10.24 -29.51
CA GLY A 425 8.54 -10.27 -29.24
C GLY A 425 9.25 -11.59 -29.60
N LEU A 426 8.50 -12.64 -29.95
CA LEU A 426 9.07 -13.98 -30.17
C LEU A 426 9.47 -14.24 -31.63
N PRO A 427 10.45 -15.14 -31.86
CA PRO A 427 10.71 -15.69 -33.19
C PRO A 427 9.44 -16.28 -33.81
N PRO A 428 9.27 -16.22 -35.15
CA PRO A 428 7.99 -16.57 -35.79
C PRO A 428 7.45 -17.97 -35.47
N ASP A 429 8.32 -18.96 -35.29
CA ASP A 429 7.95 -20.33 -34.91
C ASP A 429 7.43 -20.40 -33.47
N LYS A 430 8.08 -19.71 -32.52
CA LYS A 430 7.62 -19.62 -31.13
C LYS A 430 6.36 -18.77 -30.98
N ALA A 431 6.27 -17.66 -31.70
CA ALA A 431 5.10 -16.79 -31.73
C ALA A 431 3.85 -17.55 -32.19
N ALA A 432 3.97 -18.39 -33.22
CA ALA A 432 2.86 -19.23 -33.69
C ALA A 432 2.41 -20.25 -32.64
N ILE A 433 3.35 -20.89 -31.93
CA ILE A 433 3.05 -21.83 -30.83
C ILE A 433 2.33 -21.11 -29.68
N ALA A 434 2.85 -19.95 -29.26
CA ALA A 434 2.25 -19.15 -28.21
C ALA A 434 0.83 -18.71 -28.57
N GLU A 435 0.62 -18.22 -29.80
CA GLU A 435 -0.69 -17.78 -30.27
C GLU A 435 -1.69 -18.94 -30.31
N GLU A 436 -1.29 -20.13 -30.76
CA GLU A 436 -2.15 -21.33 -30.73
C GLU A 436 -2.57 -21.67 -29.29
N ILE A 437 -1.62 -21.72 -28.36
CA ILE A 437 -1.87 -22.06 -26.94
C ILE A 437 -2.81 -21.02 -26.31
N ILE A 438 -2.52 -19.73 -26.49
CA ILE A 438 -3.34 -18.64 -25.94
C ILE A 438 -4.74 -18.72 -26.51
N ASN A 439 -4.90 -18.86 -27.83
CA ASN A 439 -6.22 -18.94 -28.43
C ASN A 439 -7.01 -20.15 -27.91
N ARG A 440 -6.36 -21.32 -27.81
CA ARG A 440 -7.00 -22.55 -27.36
C ARG A 440 -7.37 -22.51 -25.88
N ARG A 441 -6.49 -22.02 -25.01
CA ARG A 441 -6.73 -21.94 -23.55
C ARG A 441 -7.67 -20.81 -23.17
N TYR A 442 -7.62 -19.70 -23.90
CA TYR A 442 -8.45 -18.54 -23.64
C TYR A 442 -9.83 -18.65 -24.29
N TYR A 443 -9.94 -18.91 -25.60
CA TYR A 443 -11.24 -18.98 -26.31
C TYR A 443 -11.82 -20.40 -26.41
N GLY A 444 -11.06 -21.42 -26.04
CA GLY A 444 -11.42 -22.83 -26.26
C GLY A 444 -11.04 -23.33 -27.66
N THR A 445 -11.12 -24.65 -27.87
CA THR A 445 -11.12 -25.21 -29.23
C THR A 445 -12.47 -24.93 -29.86
N SER A 446 -12.51 -24.08 -30.91
CA SER A 446 -13.67 -24.04 -31.79
C SER A 446 -13.96 -25.46 -32.28
N GLN A 447 -15.08 -26.04 -31.88
CA GLN A 447 -15.53 -27.35 -32.39
C GLN A 447 -15.85 -27.28 -33.88
#